data_AF-A0A7V6X3Q6-F1
#
_entry.id   AF-A0A7V6X3Q6-F1
#
_cell.length_a   1.000
_cell.length_b   1.000
_cell.length_c   1.000
_cell.angle_alpha   90.00
_cell.angle_beta   90.00
_cell.angle_gamma   90.00
#
_symmetry.space_group_name_H-M   'P 1'
#
loop_
_entity.id
_entity.type
_entity.pdbx_description
1 polymer ?
#
loop_
_entity_poly.entity_id
_entity_poly.type
_entity_poly.pdbx_seq_one_letter_code
_entity_poly.pdbx_strand_id
1 'polypeptide(L)'
;MEKESKEKTIRTKEGTVKISDEVVAIIAGLATTEVKGVAGMSGGIVGGLADFVGKKSPAKGVKVDVGDQEVTVDVYVIVEFGVRIPDVAHEIQRKVKKAIEDMTGLTVLETNVHIQGVSFPSEAKEEIK
;
A
#
# COMPACT_ATOMS: atom_id res chain seq x y z
N MET A 1 -2.39 3.53 23.94
CA MET A 1 -2.71 2.11 23.68
C MET A 1 -1.70 1.65 22.65
N GLU A 2 -0.68 0.92 23.09
CA GLU A 2 0.29 0.30 22.19
C GLU A 2 -0.47 -0.73 21.34
N LYS A 3 -0.40 -0.62 20.01
CA LYS A 3 -0.84 -1.69 19.12
C LYS A 3 0.15 -2.84 19.32
N GLU A 4 -0.31 -3.96 19.86
CA GLU A 4 0.44 -5.22 19.74
C GLU A 4 0.49 -5.57 18.25
N SER A 5 1.67 -5.44 17.63
CA SER A 5 1.92 -5.93 16.28
C SER A 5 1.76 -7.45 16.30
N LYS A 6 0.82 -7.98 15.51
CA LYS A 6 0.47 -9.40 15.51
C LYS A 6 1.21 -10.10 14.38
N GLU A 7 2.21 -10.91 14.72
CA GLU A 7 3.05 -11.59 13.73
C GLU A 7 2.47 -12.96 13.35
N LYS A 8 2.38 -13.25 12.04
CA LYS A 8 2.12 -14.62 11.58
C LYS A 8 3.31 -15.50 11.90
N THR A 9 3.08 -16.61 12.59
CA THR A 9 4.13 -17.58 12.96
C THR A 9 3.94 -18.90 12.22
N ILE A 10 4.86 -19.24 11.30
CA ILE A 10 4.88 -20.48 10.54
C ILE A 10 5.93 -21.42 11.15
N ARG A 11 5.54 -22.63 11.55
CA ARG A 11 6.48 -23.65 12.06
C ARG A 11 6.94 -24.56 10.93
N THR A 12 8.25 -24.73 10.78
CA THR A 12 8.87 -25.65 9.82
C THR A 12 9.67 -26.71 10.58
N LYS A 13 10.17 -27.72 9.86
CA LYS A 13 11.09 -28.72 10.45
C LYS A 13 12.44 -28.11 10.88
N GLU A 14 12.77 -26.94 10.34
CA GLU A 14 14.06 -26.25 10.52
C GLU A 14 13.96 -25.07 11.51
N GLY A 15 12.75 -24.72 11.96
CA GLY A 15 12.56 -23.61 12.90
C GLY A 15 11.19 -22.94 12.80
N THR A 16 11.16 -21.64 13.06
CA THR A 16 9.95 -20.83 13.03
C THR A 16 10.18 -19.58 12.19
N VAL A 17 9.29 -19.31 11.25
CA VAL A 17 9.29 -18.11 10.42
C VAL A 17 8.22 -17.16 10.94
N LYS A 18 8.58 -15.90 11.15
CA LYS A 18 7.65 -14.86 11.54
C LYS A 18 7.60 -13.76 10.50
N ILE A 19 6.39 -13.36 10.11
CA ILE A 19 6.16 -12.27 9.16
C ILE A 19 5.53 -11.12 9.93
N SER A 20 6.22 -9.96 9.93
CA SER A 20 5.72 -8.76 10.58
C SER A 20 4.76 -7.98 9.69
N ASP A 21 3.88 -7.22 10.33
CA ASP A 21 2.95 -6.28 9.70
C ASP A 21 3.68 -5.33 8.75
N GLU A 22 4.86 -4.85 9.13
CA GLU A 22 5.66 -3.95 8.30
C GLU A 22 6.04 -4.57 6.96
N VAL A 23 6.40 -5.85 6.93
CA VAL A 23 6.73 -6.55 5.67
C VAL A 23 5.49 -6.66 4.78
N VAL A 24 4.34 -6.99 5.36
CA VAL A 24 3.07 -7.07 4.60
C VAL A 24 2.68 -5.70 4.05
N ALA A 25 2.87 -4.63 4.84
CA ALA A 25 2.63 -3.26 4.39
C ALA A 25 3.53 -2.85 3.23
N ILE A 26 4.81 -3.25 3.25
CA ILE A 26 5.75 -2.99 2.13
C ILE A 26 5.28 -3.70 0.86
N ILE A 27 4.87 -4.98 0.96
CA ILE A 27 4.36 -5.74 -0.19
C ILE A 27 3.13 -5.06 -0.81
N ALA A 28 2.16 -4.71 0.04
CA ALA A 28 0.94 -4.02 -0.38
C ALA A 28 1.24 -2.66 -1.02
N GLY A 29 2.17 -1.89 -0.44
CA GLY A 29 2.57 -0.58 -0.96
C GLY A 29 3.22 -0.67 -2.33
N LEU A 30 4.18 -1.59 -2.50
CA LEU A 30 4.83 -1.83 -3.79
C LEU A 30 3.80 -2.26 -4.85
N ALA A 31 2.96 -3.25 -4.54
CA ALA A 31 1.92 -3.73 -5.44
C ALA A 31 0.93 -2.62 -5.84
N THR A 32 0.62 -1.69 -4.92
CA THR A 32 -0.23 -0.53 -5.19
C THR A 32 0.44 0.46 -6.14
N THR A 33 1.73 0.76 -5.93
CA THR A 33 2.47 1.71 -6.79
C THR A 33 2.70 1.21 -8.22
N GLU A 34 2.61 -0.10 -8.45
CA GLU A 34 2.71 -0.70 -9.79
C GLU A 34 1.39 -0.65 -10.58
N VAL A 35 0.29 -0.18 -9.99
CA VAL A 35 -0.98 -0.03 -10.70
C VAL A 35 -0.96 1.24 -11.55
N LYS A 36 -1.27 1.10 -12.84
CA LYS A 36 -1.38 2.24 -13.74
C LYS A 36 -2.50 3.17 -13.28
N GLY A 37 -2.24 4.47 -13.25
CA GLY A 37 -3.19 5.46 -12.74
C GLY A 37 -3.03 5.79 -11.25
N VAL A 38 -2.12 5.12 -10.54
CA VAL A 38 -1.68 5.53 -9.20
C VAL A 38 -0.52 6.51 -9.35
N ALA A 39 -0.73 7.76 -8.91
CA ALA A 39 0.30 8.79 -8.92
C ALA A 39 1.19 8.74 -7.66
N GLY A 40 0.67 8.19 -6.56
CA GLY A 40 1.41 8.04 -5.31
C GLY A 40 0.56 7.52 -4.15
N MET A 41 1.17 7.42 -2.98
CA MET A 41 0.54 6.97 -1.73
C MET A 41 0.64 8.03 -0.63
N SER A 42 -0.33 8.08 0.29
CA SER A 42 -0.43 9.09 1.34
C SER A 42 -0.37 8.49 2.74
N GLY A 43 0.60 8.90 3.57
CA GLY A 43 0.84 8.37 4.92
C GLY A 43 -0.18 8.72 6.01
N GLY A 44 -1.25 9.46 5.70
CA GLY A 44 -2.18 9.98 6.70
C GLY A 44 -1.70 11.29 7.34
N ILE A 45 -2.62 12.26 7.35
CA ILE A 45 -2.63 13.59 8.00
C ILE A 45 -1.47 13.95 8.95
N VAL A 46 -0.36 14.43 8.38
CA VAL A 46 0.34 15.62 8.86
C VAL A 46 0.81 16.40 7.63
N GLY A 47 0.30 17.62 7.47
CA GLY A 47 0.86 18.59 6.51
C GLY A 47 0.25 18.53 5.12
N GLY A 48 -0.74 19.39 4.87
CA GLY A 48 -1.16 19.69 3.51
C GLY A 48 0.03 20.02 2.61
N LEU A 49 0.01 19.50 1.39
CA LEU A 49 0.89 19.87 0.26
C LEU A 49 2.43 19.75 0.49
N ALA A 50 2.94 19.42 1.68
CA ALA A 50 4.35 19.52 2.03
C ALA A 50 5.16 18.21 1.86
N ASP A 51 4.51 17.06 1.74
CA ASP A 51 5.18 15.74 1.73
C ASP A 51 5.46 15.17 0.32
N PHE A 52 5.50 16.01 -0.72
CA PHE A 52 6.07 15.61 -2.01
C PHE A 52 7.61 15.44 -1.95
N VAL A 53 8.24 15.75 -0.81
CA VAL A 53 9.70 15.76 -0.66
C VAL A 53 10.19 14.55 0.15
N GLY A 54 10.73 13.57 -0.56
CA GLY A 54 12.10 13.12 -0.26
C GLY A 54 12.33 11.74 0.35
N LYS A 55 11.33 11.01 0.85
CA LYS A 55 11.52 9.60 1.23
C LYS A 55 10.36 8.72 0.80
N LYS A 56 10.53 8.10 -0.38
CA LYS A 56 9.72 6.99 -0.92
C LYS A 56 9.85 5.77 0.01
N SER A 57 9.20 5.79 1.16
CA SER A 57 9.01 4.56 1.93
C SER A 57 7.76 3.86 1.40
N PRO A 58 7.87 2.65 0.83
CA PRO A 58 6.72 1.93 0.27
C PRO A 58 5.66 1.59 1.32
N ALA A 59 6.00 1.59 2.62
CA ALA A 59 5.02 1.39 3.69
C ALA A 59 4.17 2.63 4.00
N LYS A 60 4.53 3.83 3.50
CA LYS A 60 3.74 5.04 3.75
C LYS A 60 2.41 4.97 3.01
N GLY A 61 1.33 5.05 3.77
CA GLY A 61 -0.04 5.02 3.23
C GLY A 61 -0.60 3.62 3.07
N VAL A 62 -0.03 2.64 3.77
CA VAL A 62 -0.64 1.33 3.97
C VAL A 62 -0.81 1.11 5.47
N LYS A 63 -2.00 0.69 5.87
CA LYS A 63 -2.23 0.09 7.18
C LYS A 63 -2.61 -1.37 6.96
N VAL A 64 -1.99 -2.24 7.73
CA VAL A 64 -2.33 -3.66 7.72
C VAL A 64 -2.71 -4.07 9.14
N ASP A 65 -3.60 -5.05 9.23
CA ASP A 65 -3.90 -5.79 10.44
C ASP A 65 -3.75 -7.27 10.12
N VAL A 66 -2.71 -7.89 10.67
CA VAL A 66 -2.36 -9.28 10.42
C VAL A 66 -2.89 -10.13 11.57
N GLY A 67 -3.78 -11.08 11.26
CA GLY A 67 -4.20 -12.14 12.16
C GLY A 67 -3.35 -13.40 12.00
N ASP A 68 -3.81 -14.52 12.57
CA ASP A 68 -3.07 -15.78 12.52
C ASP A 68 -2.91 -16.34 11.10
N GLN A 69 -3.95 -16.17 10.26
CA GLN A 69 -3.94 -16.62 8.86
C GLN A 69 -4.53 -15.59 7.90
N GLU A 70 -5.15 -14.55 8.44
CA GLU A 70 -5.96 -13.58 7.71
C GLU A 70 -5.32 -12.20 7.79
N VAL A 71 -5.56 -11.37 6.79
CA VAL A 71 -5.09 -9.98 6.79
C VAL A 71 -6.13 -9.06 6.20
N THR A 72 -6.25 -7.88 6.80
CA THR A 72 -6.99 -6.75 6.26
C THR A 72 -6.02 -5.64 5.88
N VAL A 73 -6.28 -4.95 4.77
CA VAL A 73 -5.37 -3.95 4.20
C VAL A 73 -6.14 -2.69 3.86
N ASP A 74 -5.70 -1.55 4.38
CA ASP A 74 -6.13 -0.23 3.96
C ASP A 74 -5.00 0.46 3.21
N VAL A 75 -5.25 0.88 1.98
CA VAL A 75 -4.31 1.65 1.16
C VAL A 75 -4.86 3.05 0.89
N TYR A 76 -4.00 4.05 1.02
CA TYR A 76 -4.32 5.46 0.88
C TYR A 76 -3.57 6.01 -0.32
N VAL A 77 -4.29 6.31 -1.41
CA VAL A 77 -3.70 6.55 -2.73
C VAL A 77 -4.09 7.90 -3.31
N ILE A 78 -3.19 8.46 -4.11
CA ILE A 78 -3.43 9.60 -4.99
C ILE A 78 -3.45 9.04 -6.40
N VAL A 79 -4.52 9.33 -7.15
CA VAL A 79 -4.70 8.84 -8.52
C VAL A 79 -4.40 9.91 -9.55
N GLU A 80 -4.08 9.53 -10.78
CA GLU A 80 -3.87 10.46 -11.88
C GLU A 80 -5.20 11.07 -12.37
N PHE A 81 -5.18 12.32 -12.79
CA PHE A 81 -6.34 12.94 -13.43
C PHE A 81 -6.70 12.22 -14.74
N GLY A 82 -8.00 12.02 -14.97
CA GLY A 82 -8.53 11.40 -16.19
C GLY A 82 -8.66 9.88 -16.14
N VAL A 83 -8.26 9.22 -15.06
CA VAL A 83 -8.48 7.78 -14.87
C VAL A 83 -9.87 7.49 -14.29
N ARG A 84 -10.41 6.30 -14.57
CA ARG A 84 -11.62 5.82 -13.92
C ARG A 84 -11.25 5.22 -12.57
N ILE A 85 -11.53 5.97 -11.50
CA ILE A 85 -11.23 5.59 -10.11
C ILE A 85 -11.67 4.16 -9.76
N PRO A 86 -12.89 3.70 -10.10
CA PRO A 86 -13.31 2.33 -9.78
C PRO A 86 -12.44 1.25 -10.45
N ASP A 87 -12.00 1.49 -11.69
CA ASP A 87 -11.17 0.54 -12.44
C ASP A 87 -9.77 0.43 -11.80
N VAL A 88 -9.19 1.57 -11.42
CA VAL A 88 -7.90 1.63 -10.69
C VAL A 88 -8.03 0.97 -9.32
N ALA A 89 -9.08 1.28 -8.55
CA ALA A 89 -9.31 0.68 -7.24
C ALA A 89 -9.45 -0.84 -7.31
N HIS A 90 -10.22 -1.35 -8.27
CA HIS A 90 -10.33 -2.80 -8.52
C HIS A 90 -8.99 -3.43 -8.89
N GLU A 91 -8.15 -2.74 -9.67
CA GLU A 91 -6.82 -3.24 -10.00
C GLU A 91 -5.89 -3.28 -8.78
N ILE A 92 -5.91 -2.24 -7.94
CA ILE A 92 -5.19 -2.20 -6.65
C ILE A 92 -5.61 -3.40 -5.79
N GLN A 93 -6.92 -3.60 -5.59
CA GLN A 93 -7.44 -4.70 -4.79
C GLN A 93 -6.92 -6.06 -5.29
N ARG A 94 -7.00 -6.31 -6.60
CA ARG A 94 -6.50 -7.56 -7.19
C ARG A 94 -5.00 -7.74 -7.01
N LYS A 95 -4.20 -6.71 -7.30
CA LYS A 95 -2.73 -6.79 -7.22
C LYS A 95 -2.24 -6.95 -5.79
N VAL A 96 -2.77 -6.15 -4.86
CA VAL A 96 -2.42 -6.22 -3.42
C VAL A 96 -2.77 -7.59 -2.86
N LYS A 97 -4.01 -8.06 -3.11
CA LYS A 97 -4.44 -9.39 -2.69
C LYS A 97 -3.48 -10.46 -3.18
N LYS A 98 -3.29 -10.52 -4.50
CA LYS A 98 -2.42 -11.53 -5.12
C LYS A 98 -0.99 -11.49 -4.56
N ALA A 99 -0.39 -10.31 -4.46
CA ALA A 99 0.99 -10.17 -4.01
C ALA A 99 1.18 -10.67 -2.56
N ILE A 100 0.27 -10.33 -1.65
CA ILE A 100 0.36 -10.78 -0.26
C ILE A 100 0.14 -12.30 -0.17
N GLU A 101 -0.91 -12.82 -0.81
CA GLU A 101 -1.22 -14.26 -0.76
C GLU A 101 -0.09 -15.10 -1.37
N ASP A 102 0.43 -14.71 -2.55
CA ASP A 102 1.51 -15.42 -3.24
C ASP A 102 2.83 -15.41 -2.45
N MET A 103 3.17 -14.29 -1.78
CA MET A 103 4.45 -14.14 -1.08
C MET A 103 4.44 -14.67 0.36
N THR A 104 3.31 -14.59 1.06
CA THR A 104 3.23 -14.85 2.51
C THR A 104 2.36 -16.06 2.87
N GLY A 105 1.54 -16.54 1.93
CA GLY A 105 0.53 -17.56 2.18
C GLY A 105 -0.51 -17.15 3.23
N LEU A 106 -0.68 -15.86 3.51
CA LEU A 106 -1.83 -15.32 4.24
C LEU A 106 -3.06 -15.29 3.33
N THR A 107 -4.25 -15.23 3.91
CA THR A 107 -5.51 -15.01 3.18
C THR A 107 -5.92 -13.55 3.35
N VAL A 108 -6.11 -12.83 2.25
CA VAL A 108 -6.53 -11.43 2.30
C VAL A 108 -8.05 -11.38 2.30
N LEU A 109 -8.64 -10.97 3.43
CA LEU A 109 -10.09 -10.86 3.61
C LEU A 109 -10.63 -9.65 2.84
N GLU A 110 -9.99 -8.51 3.05
CA GLU A 110 -10.41 -7.23 2.48
C GLU A 110 -9.22 -6.37 2.09
N THR A 111 -9.41 -5.60 1.02
CA THR A 111 -8.48 -4.55 0.59
C THR A 111 -9.29 -3.29 0.36
N ASN A 112 -9.17 -2.36 1.28
CA ASN A 112 -9.89 -1.10 1.29
C ASN A 112 -9.03 -0.02 0.62
N VAL A 113 -9.58 0.63 -0.41
CA VAL A 113 -8.86 1.65 -1.18
C VAL A 113 -9.44 3.02 -0.85
N HIS A 114 -8.62 3.87 -0.22
CA HIS A 114 -8.96 5.24 0.17
C HIS A 114 -8.33 6.22 -0.82
N ILE A 115 -9.16 6.89 -1.62
CA ILE A 115 -8.68 7.91 -2.57
C ILE A 115 -8.52 9.25 -1.84
N GLN A 116 -7.27 9.67 -1.66
CA GLN A 116 -6.93 10.86 -0.89
C GLN A 116 -6.71 12.11 -1.75
N GLY A 117 -6.61 11.95 -3.07
CA GLY A 117 -6.44 13.08 -3.97
C GLY A 117 -6.31 12.67 -5.43
N VAL A 118 -6.25 13.69 -6.28
CA VAL A 118 -6.03 13.57 -7.72
C VAL A 118 -4.80 14.39 -8.09
N SER A 119 -3.83 13.75 -8.72
CA SER A 119 -2.63 14.37 -9.27
C SER A 119 -2.91 14.83 -10.70
N PHE A 120 -2.75 16.13 -10.94
CA PHE A 120 -2.77 16.67 -12.29
C PHE A 120 -1.35 16.57 -12.85
N PRO A 121 -1.19 16.24 -14.15
CA PRO A 121 0.11 16.34 -14.78
C PRO A 121 0.60 17.78 -14.64
N SER A 122 1.69 17.99 -13.89
CA SER A 122 2.36 19.28 -13.89
C SER A 122 2.94 19.47 -15.30
N GLU A 123 2.62 20.57 -15.97
CA GLU A 123 3.45 21.06 -17.07
C GLU A 123 4.88 21.12 -16.52
N ALA A 124 5.75 20.24 -17.01
CA ALA A 124 7.17 20.35 -16.72
C ALA A 124 7.57 21.76 -17.17
N LYS A 125 7.93 22.63 -16.21
CA LYS A 125 8.58 23.89 -16.54
C LYS A 125 9.80 23.50 -17.36
N GLU A 126 9.77 23.77 -18.66
CA GLU A 126 10.97 23.81 -19.48
C GLU A 126 11.94 24.74 -18.75
N GLU A 127 13.05 24.18 -18.26
CA GLU A 127 14.20 24.98 -17.88
C GLU A 127 14.67 25.68 -19.16
N ILE A 128 14.25 26.93 -19.35
CA ILE A 128 14.85 27.81 -20.34
C ILE A 128 16.28 28.06 -19.85
N LYS A 129 17.22 27.39 -20.51
CA LYS A 129 18.67 27.54 -20.33
C LYS A 129 19.16 28.91 -20.79
#